data_AF-A0A4V6Y7W2-F1
#
_entry.id   AF-A0A4V6Y7W2-F1
#
_cell.length_a   1.000
_cell.length_b   1.000
_cell.length_c   1.000
_cell.angle_alpha   90.00
_cell.angle_beta   90.00
_cell.angle_gamma   90.00
#
_symmetry.space_group_name_H-M   'P 1'
#
loop_
_entity.id
_entity.type
_entity.pdbx_description
1 polymer ?
#
loop_
_entity_poly.entity_id
_entity_poly.type
_entity_poly.pdbx_seq_one_letter_code
_entity_poly.pdbx_strand_id
1 'polypeptide(L)'
;MRLILSLCNNWKDYGGKRQYVRWGKEAGLDLTSDDDFFSDSTIKSYYKAFVKAVLTRINTITNEVYKYDPTILAWELINEPRCHSDPSGDTLQAWIEEMASYVKSIDPVHLLEIGVEGFYGPSTPELLHVNPDAYSRTVGTDFIRNHRALGINLASVHIYSDTWLPHSVEDSHLQFVNTWMQ
;
A
#
# COMPACT_ATOMS: atom_id res chain seq x y z
N MET A 1 -2.06 -24.12 -0.86
CA MET A 1 -1.41 -22.83 -0.55
C MET A 1 -1.94 -21.79 -1.54
N ARG A 2 -2.10 -20.54 -1.10
CA ARG A 2 -2.49 -19.39 -1.92
C ARG A 2 -1.51 -18.24 -1.69
N LEU A 3 -1.40 -17.32 -2.64
CA LEU A 3 -0.44 -16.21 -2.59
C LEU A 3 -1.15 -14.85 -2.59
N ILE A 4 -0.67 -13.93 -1.75
CA ILE A 4 -0.92 -12.49 -1.92
C ILE A 4 0.38 -11.90 -2.47
N LEU A 5 0.27 -11.12 -3.55
CA LEU A 5 1.44 -10.61 -4.27
C LEU A 5 1.44 -9.08 -4.22
N SER A 6 2.39 -8.53 -3.46
CA SER A 6 2.67 -7.09 -3.41
C SER A 6 3.35 -6.60 -4.68
N LEU A 7 2.80 -5.54 -5.27
CA LEU A 7 3.22 -5.00 -6.57
C LEU A 7 4.28 -3.90 -6.45
N CYS A 8 4.52 -3.38 -5.25
CA CYS A 8 5.57 -2.39 -4.98
C CYS A 8 5.91 -2.39 -3.49
N ASN A 9 6.99 -1.70 -3.13
CA ASN A 9 7.38 -1.48 -1.74
C ASN A 9 7.42 0.01 -1.44
N ASN A 10 6.93 0.44 -0.28
CA ASN A 10 7.17 1.78 0.23
C ASN A 10 8.65 1.98 0.63
N TRP A 11 9.27 0.91 1.14
CA TRP A 11 10.65 0.91 1.58
C TRP A 11 11.64 0.72 0.43
N LYS A 12 12.91 1.01 0.69
CA LYS A 12 14.00 0.90 -0.29
C LYS A 12 14.33 -0.54 -0.71
N ASP A 13 13.94 -1.53 0.09
CA ASP A 13 14.22 -2.93 -0.18
C ASP A 13 13.55 -3.35 -1.49
N TYR A 14 14.33 -3.99 -2.36
CA TYR A 14 13.96 -4.32 -3.75
C TYR A 14 13.66 -3.10 -4.65
N GLY A 15 14.06 -1.89 -4.21
CA GLY A 15 13.95 -0.63 -4.95
C GLY A 15 12.85 0.30 -4.41
N GLY A 16 11.61 -0.19 -4.38
CA GLY A 16 10.43 0.52 -3.88
C GLY A 16 10.10 1.85 -4.58
N LYS A 17 9.19 2.63 -3.99
CA LYS A 17 8.71 3.91 -4.56
C LYS A 17 9.84 4.90 -4.88
N ARG A 18 10.90 4.89 -4.06
CA ARG A 18 12.10 5.73 -4.26
C ARG A 18 12.80 5.41 -5.58
N GLN A 19 12.86 4.14 -5.97
CA GLN A 19 13.50 3.76 -7.24
C GLN A 19 12.72 4.26 -8.45
N TYR A 20 11.38 4.27 -8.37
CA TYR A 20 10.54 4.87 -9.41
C TYR A 20 10.78 6.37 -9.55
N VAL A 21 10.83 7.11 -8.42
CA VAL A 21 11.16 8.54 -8.41
C VAL A 21 12.55 8.79 -8.99
N ARG A 22 13.53 7.93 -8.67
CA ARG A 22 14.88 8.02 -9.25
C ARG A 22 14.86 7.86 -10.78
N TRP A 23 14.11 6.90 -11.33
CA TRP A 23 13.98 6.75 -12.78
C TRP A 23 13.35 7.99 -13.43
N GLY A 24 12.36 8.61 -12.77
CA GLY A 24 11.81 9.88 -13.23
C GLY A 24 12.84 11.00 -13.29
N LYS A 25 13.68 11.14 -12.26
CA LYS A 25 14.78 12.12 -12.24
C LYS A 25 15.79 11.88 -13.36
N GLU A 26 16.17 10.62 -13.58
CA GLU A 26 17.07 10.22 -14.67
C GLU A 26 16.45 10.48 -16.06
N ALA A 27 15.11 10.45 -16.16
CA ALA A 27 14.36 10.84 -17.35
C ALA A 27 14.13 12.37 -17.48
N GLY A 28 14.64 13.18 -16.55
CA GLY A 28 14.58 14.65 -16.59
C GLY A 28 13.38 15.29 -15.88
N LEU A 29 12.64 14.53 -15.05
CA LEU A 29 11.56 15.09 -14.22
C LEU A 29 12.12 15.84 -13.01
N ASP A 30 11.50 16.97 -12.67
CA ASP A 30 11.82 17.76 -11.48
C ASP A 30 11.05 17.23 -10.26
N LEU A 31 11.54 16.13 -9.70
CA LEU A 31 10.96 15.47 -8.53
C LEU A 31 11.77 15.79 -7.27
N THR A 32 11.10 16.03 -6.15
CA THR A 32 11.74 16.48 -4.91
C THR A 32 11.53 15.54 -3.74
N SER A 33 10.54 14.65 -3.82
CA SER A 33 10.16 13.72 -2.75
C SER A 33 9.97 12.29 -3.26
N ASP A 34 10.20 11.31 -2.39
CA ASP A 34 9.81 9.92 -2.67
C ASP A 34 8.28 9.77 -2.77
N ASP A 35 7.52 10.71 -2.18
CA ASP A 35 6.06 10.76 -2.26
C ASP A 35 5.53 11.27 -3.60
N ASP A 36 6.40 11.81 -4.48
CA ASP A 36 6.04 12.15 -5.86
C ASP A 36 5.62 10.89 -6.64
N PHE A 37 5.96 9.69 -6.14
CA PHE A 37 5.43 8.42 -6.61
C PHE A 37 3.89 8.37 -6.66
N PHE A 38 3.23 9.03 -5.70
CA PHE A 38 1.77 8.99 -5.60
C PHE A 38 1.07 10.04 -6.47
N SER A 39 1.76 11.11 -6.87
CA SER A 39 1.15 12.27 -7.53
C SER A 39 1.60 12.45 -8.98
N ASP A 40 2.87 12.21 -9.30
CA ASP A 40 3.42 12.45 -10.64
C ASP A 40 2.85 11.48 -11.68
N SER A 41 2.29 12.04 -12.76
CA SER A 41 1.63 11.26 -13.80
C SER A 41 2.57 10.30 -14.55
N THR A 42 3.83 10.68 -14.74
CA THR A 42 4.83 9.85 -15.41
C THR A 42 5.24 8.70 -14.52
N ILE A 43 5.49 8.96 -13.23
CA ILE A 43 5.82 7.90 -12.26
C ILE A 43 4.66 6.91 -12.10
N LYS A 44 3.42 7.40 -11.97
CA LYS A 44 2.22 6.55 -11.97
C LYS A 44 2.12 5.69 -13.22
N SER A 45 2.53 6.21 -14.39
CA SER A 45 2.54 5.44 -15.64
C SER A 45 3.55 4.29 -15.61
N TYR A 46 4.71 4.46 -14.96
CA TYR A 46 5.71 3.41 -14.81
C TYR A 46 5.18 2.27 -13.94
N TYR A 47 4.56 2.60 -12.81
CA TYR A 47 3.91 1.61 -11.94
C TYR A 47 2.81 0.84 -12.71
N LYS A 48 1.92 1.56 -13.41
CA LYS A 48 0.87 0.95 -14.24
C LYS A 48 1.43 0.01 -15.31
N ALA A 49 2.52 0.39 -15.98
CA ALA A 49 3.18 -0.46 -16.97
C ALA A 49 3.73 -1.75 -16.33
N PHE A 50 4.36 -1.66 -15.17
CA PHE A 50 4.83 -2.82 -14.40
C PHE A 50 3.66 -3.74 -13.99
N VAL A 51 2.61 -3.18 -13.39
CA VAL A 51 1.40 -3.93 -12.98
C VAL A 51 0.80 -4.68 -14.17
N LYS A 52 0.64 -4.01 -15.32
CA LYS A 52 0.13 -4.67 -16.52
C LYS A 52 1.04 -5.83 -16.95
N ALA A 53 2.35 -5.65 -16.93
CA ALA A 53 3.31 -6.69 -17.30
C ALA A 53 3.22 -7.91 -16.37
N VAL A 54 3.05 -7.71 -15.06
CA VAL A 54 2.88 -8.78 -14.07
C VAL A 54 1.55 -9.51 -14.25
N LEU A 55 0.43 -8.79 -14.25
CA LEU A 55 -0.91 -9.39 -14.30
C LEU A 55 -1.16 -10.17 -15.61
N THR A 56 -0.54 -9.72 -16.71
CA THR A 56 -0.66 -10.38 -18.02
C THR A 56 0.46 -11.38 -18.32
N ARG A 57 1.36 -11.64 -17.35
CA ARG A 57 2.44 -12.61 -17.52
C ARG A 57 1.87 -14.01 -17.68
N ILE A 58 2.39 -14.74 -18.68
CA ILE A 58 2.19 -16.18 -18.81
C ILE A 58 3.24 -16.88 -17.94
N ASN A 59 2.79 -17.66 -16.98
CA ASN A 59 3.64 -18.53 -16.18
C ASN A 59 4.27 -19.59 -17.10
N THR A 60 5.59 -19.67 -17.16
CA THR A 60 6.28 -20.61 -18.05
C THR A 60 6.22 -22.06 -17.60
N ILE A 61 5.76 -22.34 -16.38
CA ILE A 61 5.64 -23.68 -15.82
C ILE A 61 4.20 -24.19 -16.02
N THR A 62 3.20 -23.40 -15.62
CA THR A 62 1.78 -23.81 -15.71
C THR A 62 1.14 -23.44 -17.04
N ASN A 63 1.76 -22.56 -17.83
CA ASN A 63 1.21 -21.95 -19.05
C ASN A 63 -0.07 -21.12 -18.83
N GLU A 64 -0.37 -20.77 -17.58
CA GLU A 64 -1.50 -19.92 -17.22
C GLU A 64 -1.08 -18.44 -17.17
N VAL A 65 -2.00 -17.55 -17.58
CA VAL A 65 -1.81 -16.11 -17.38
C VAL A 65 -2.08 -15.80 -15.91
N TYR A 66 -1.24 -15.00 -15.25
CA TYR A 66 -1.37 -14.72 -13.82
C TYR A 66 -2.77 -14.22 -13.42
N LYS A 67 -3.39 -13.33 -14.20
CA LYS A 67 -4.77 -12.88 -13.93
C LYS A 67 -5.86 -13.96 -14.03
N TYR A 68 -5.51 -15.18 -14.46
CA TYR A 68 -6.41 -16.34 -14.49
C TYR A 68 -5.93 -17.49 -13.58
N ASP A 69 -4.80 -17.35 -12.88
CA ASP A 69 -4.23 -18.41 -12.05
C ASP A 69 -4.83 -18.42 -10.64
N PRO A 70 -5.66 -19.42 -10.27
CA PRO A 70 -6.36 -19.46 -8.98
C PRO A 70 -5.45 -19.72 -7.78
N THR A 71 -4.14 -19.90 -8.00
CA THR A 71 -3.14 -19.95 -6.92
C THR A 71 -2.95 -18.59 -6.28
N ILE A 72 -3.12 -17.51 -7.05
CA ILE A 72 -3.09 -16.15 -6.56
C ILE A 72 -4.44 -15.89 -5.88
N LEU A 73 -4.41 -15.43 -4.63
CA LEU A 73 -5.60 -15.02 -3.89
C LEU A 73 -5.91 -13.55 -4.15
N ALA A 74 -4.89 -12.70 -4.01
CA ALA A 74 -5.04 -11.27 -4.11
C ALA A 74 -3.78 -10.60 -4.66
N TRP A 75 -3.99 -9.44 -5.27
CA TRP A 75 -2.95 -8.43 -5.50
C TRP A 75 -2.93 -7.45 -4.33
N GLU A 76 -1.75 -7.00 -3.95
CA GLU A 76 -1.55 -5.91 -2.99
C GLU A 76 -0.88 -4.74 -3.73
N LEU A 77 -1.47 -3.54 -3.64
CA LEU A 77 -1.00 -2.38 -4.42
C LEU A 77 0.44 -1.99 -4.05
N ILE A 78 0.76 -1.91 -2.77
CA ILE A 78 2.07 -1.50 -2.29
C ILE A 78 2.22 -1.91 -0.82
N ASN A 79 3.36 -2.51 -0.47
CA ASN A 79 3.67 -2.83 0.91
C ASN A 79 3.92 -1.54 1.72
N GLU A 80 3.14 -1.36 2.80
CA GLU A 80 3.27 -0.33 3.84
C GLU A 80 3.38 1.12 3.32
N PRO A 81 2.45 1.60 2.45
CA PRO A 81 2.53 2.93 1.86
C PRO A 81 2.44 4.01 2.93
N ARG A 82 3.34 4.99 2.84
CA ARG A 82 3.33 6.22 3.62
C ARG A 82 3.50 7.42 2.70
N CYS A 83 2.68 8.44 2.85
CA CYS A 83 2.73 9.72 2.13
C CYS A 83 2.88 10.87 3.14
N HIS A 84 4.11 11.14 3.57
CA HIS A 84 4.41 12.13 4.60
C HIS A 84 4.21 13.57 4.14
N SER A 85 4.32 13.82 2.83
CA SER A 85 4.07 15.14 2.25
C SER A 85 2.62 15.60 2.38
N ASP A 86 1.69 14.67 2.64
CA ASP A 86 0.26 14.97 2.77
C ASP A 86 -0.42 14.18 3.92
N PRO A 87 -0.31 14.68 5.16
CA PRO A 87 -0.97 14.07 6.31
C PRO A 87 -2.50 14.09 6.27
N SER A 88 -3.14 14.82 5.34
CA SER A 88 -4.60 14.75 5.17
C SER A 88 -5.06 13.39 4.63
N GLY A 89 -4.15 12.68 3.95
CA GLY A 89 -4.40 11.41 3.28
C GLY A 89 -5.07 11.52 1.90
N ASP A 90 -5.30 12.73 1.39
CA ASP A 90 -5.95 12.94 0.10
C ASP A 90 -5.11 12.42 -1.07
N THR A 91 -3.81 12.66 -1.06
CA THR A 91 -2.89 12.21 -2.11
C THR A 91 -2.85 10.70 -2.21
N LEU A 92 -2.71 10.01 -1.06
CA LEU A 92 -2.68 8.55 -1.04
C LEU A 92 -4.05 7.95 -1.40
N GLN A 93 -5.15 8.54 -0.92
CA GLN A 93 -6.50 8.11 -1.28
C GLN A 93 -6.73 8.17 -2.80
N ALA A 94 -6.39 9.30 -3.43
CA ALA A 94 -6.55 9.48 -4.87
C ALA A 94 -5.72 8.46 -5.66
N TRP A 95 -4.50 8.18 -5.20
CA TRP A 95 -3.65 7.15 -5.81
C TRP A 95 -4.27 5.75 -5.67
N ILE A 96 -4.78 5.39 -4.48
CA ILE A 96 -5.43 4.10 -4.24
C ILE A 96 -6.62 3.91 -5.19
N GLU A 97 -7.51 4.90 -5.30
CA GLU A 97 -8.68 4.83 -6.18
C GLU A 97 -8.28 4.68 -7.65
N GLU A 98 -7.26 5.42 -8.10
CA GLU A 98 -6.74 5.35 -9.46
C GLU A 98 -6.13 3.97 -9.76
N MET A 99 -5.29 3.45 -8.86
CA MET A 99 -4.60 2.17 -9.06
C MET A 99 -5.52 0.97 -8.89
N ALA A 100 -6.47 1.03 -7.97
CA ALA A 100 -7.47 -0.02 -7.80
C ALA A 100 -8.35 -0.16 -9.05
N SER A 101 -8.85 0.97 -9.58
CA SER A 101 -9.59 1.00 -10.83
C SER A 101 -8.76 0.42 -11.99
N TYR A 102 -7.47 0.81 -12.09
CA TYR A 102 -6.58 0.31 -13.13
C TYR A 102 -6.35 -1.21 -13.04
N VAL A 103 -6.01 -1.73 -11.86
CA VAL A 103 -5.82 -3.17 -11.63
C VAL A 103 -7.09 -3.94 -12.01
N LYS A 104 -8.25 -3.50 -11.53
CA LYS A 104 -9.55 -4.15 -11.81
C LYS A 104 -9.96 -4.09 -13.27
N SER A 105 -9.49 -3.09 -14.03
CA SER A 105 -9.71 -3.04 -15.48
C SER A 105 -8.95 -4.14 -16.26
N ILE A 106 -7.85 -4.66 -15.68
CA ILE A 106 -7.01 -5.71 -16.30
C ILE A 106 -7.42 -7.10 -15.78
N ASP A 107 -7.65 -7.18 -14.46
CA ASP A 107 -7.98 -8.37 -13.71
C ASP A 107 -9.21 -8.12 -12.83
N PRO A 108 -10.42 -8.42 -13.32
CA PRO A 108 -11.64 -8.29 -12.54
C PRO A 108 -11.90 -9.49 -11.60
N VAL A 109 -11.01 -10.51 -11.58
CA VAL A 109 -11.26 -11.80 -10.93
C VAL A 109 -10.61 -11.85 -9.54
N HIS A 110 -9.31 -11.57 -9.45
CA HIS A 110 -8.57 -11.68 -8.18
C HIS A 110 -8.99 -10.60 -7.19
N LEU A 111 -8.89 -10.91 -5.89
CA LEU A 111 -9.09 -9.91 -4.84
C LEU A 111 -8.00 -8.85 -4.94
N LEU A 112 -8.30 -7.65 -4.47
CA LEU A 112 -7.35 -6.55 -4.40
C LEU A 112 -7.37 -5.94 -3.01
N GLU A 113 -6.19 -5.65 -2.50
CA GLU A 113 -5.96 -4.97 -1.23
C GLU A 113 -4.83 -3.96 -1.37
N ILE A 114 -4.61 -3.15 -0.34
CA ILE A 114 -3.76 -1.97 -0.44
C ILE A 114 -2.34 -2.24 0.05
N GLY A 115 -2.19 -2.93 1.19
CA GLY A 115 -0.94 -3.18 1.91
C GLY A 115 -0.65 -2.17 3.02
N VAL A 116 -1.67 -1.45 3.53
CA VAL A 116 -1.48 -0.46 4.59
C VAL A 116 -1.14 -1.12 5.92
N GLU A 117 -0.32 -0.45 6.73
CA GLU A 117 -0.03 -0.90 8.10
C GLU A 117 -1.27 -0.84 9.00
N GLY A 118 -2.26 -0.03 8.64
CA GLY A 118 -3.57 0.02 9.31
C GLY A 118 -3.86 1.31 10.06
N PHE A 119 -2.99 2.33 10.00
CA PHE A 119 -3.16 3.54 10.80
C PHE A 119 -4.43 4.33 10.44
N TYR A 120 -5.16 4.73 11.48
CA TYR A 120 -6.32 5.61 11.36
C TYR A 120 -5.90 7.04 11.03
N GLY A 121 -6.73 7.70 10.23
CA GLY A 121 -6.50 9.06 9.74
C GLY A 121 -7.63 10.03 10.08
N PRO A 122 -7.61 11.24 9.50
CA PRO A 122 -8.54 12.32 9.84
C PRO A 122 -10.03 12.01 9.61
N SER A 123 -10.38 11.01 8.80
CA SER A 123 -11.78 10.61 8.59
C SER A 123 -12.41 9.87 9.78
N THR A 124 -11.58 9.38 10.71
CA THR A 124 -12.01 8.65 11.92
C THR A 124 -11.25 9.16 13.16
N PRO A 125 -11.42 10.44 13.52
CA PRO A 125 -10.68 11.08 14.60
C PRO A 125 -10.85 10.37 15.95
N GLU A 126 -12.00 9.75 16.17
CA GLU A 126 -12.32 8.96 17.36
C GLU A 126 -11.44 7.72 17.52
N LEU A 127 -10.84 7.19 16.45
CA LEU A 127 -9.97 6.00 16.48
C LEU A 127 -8.47 6.37 16.47
N LEU A 128 -8.10 7.64 16.33
CA LEU A 128 -6.68 8.07 16.33
C LEU A 128 -5.92 7.66 17.60
N HIS A 129 -6.62 7.50 18.72
CA HIS A 129 -6.04 7.06 19.99
C HIS A 129 -5.59 5.59 19.99
N VAL A 130 -6.04 4.79 19.01
CA VAL A 130 -5.69 3.38 18.84
C VAL A 130 -4.36 3.21 18.08
N ASN A 131 -3.96 4.20 17.27
CA ASN A 131 -2.66 4.21 16.60
C ASN A 131 -1.51 4.11 17.64
N PRO A 132 -0.38 3.47 17.28
CA PRO A 132 0.71 3.21 18.23
C PRO A 132 1.36 4.48 18.80
N ASP A 133 1.37 5.57 18.04
CA ASP A 133 2.03 6.81 18.43
C ASP A 133 1.45 8.04 17.69
N ALA A 134 2.01 9.22 17.96
CA ALA A 134 1.63 10.44 17.24
C ALA A 134 2.15 10.47 15.79
N TYR A 135 3.23 9.74 15.49
CA TYR A 135 3.90 9.76 14.19
C TYR A 135 3.10 9.03 13.12
N SER A 136 2.55 7.85 13.45
CA SER A 136 1.63 7.05 12.61
C SER A 136 0.42 7.85 12.13
N ARG A 137 0.00 8.90 12.84
CA ARG A 137 -1.08 9.82 12.41
C ARG A 137 -0.66 10.79 11.30
N THR A 138 0.63 10.88 10.99
CA THR A 138 1.18 11.86 10.03
C THR A 138 1.69 11.22 8.74
N VAL A 139 1.44 9.93 8.55
CA VAL A 139 2.00 9.17 7.42
C VAL A 139 1.06 9.14 6.20
N GLY A 140 -0.04 9.90 6.22
CA GLY A 140 -0.95 10.06 5.09
C GLY A 140 -1.86 8.87 4.79
N THR A 141 -1.88 7.85 5.67
CA THR A 141 -2.85 6.75 5.60
C THR A 141 -4.11 7.10 6.40
N ASP A 142 -5.25 6.59 5.94
CA ASP A 142 -6.53 6.71 6.62
C ASP A 142 -7.31 5.41 6.44
N PHE A 143 -7.08 4.46 7.35
CA PHE A 143 -7.48 3.05 7.21
C PHE A 143 -8.94 2.85 6.74
N ILE A 144 -9.90 3.50 7.39
CA ILE A 144 -11.32 3.34 7.06
C ILE A 144 -11.64 3.95 5.71
N ARG A 145 -11.10 5.13 5.40
CA ARG A 145 -11.31 5.80 4.11
C ARG A 145 -10.67 5.03 2.96
N ASN A 146 -9.43 4.58 3.14
CA ASN A 146 -8.66 3.81 2.16
C ASN A 146 -9.41 2.54 1.74
N HIS A 147 -9.93 1.77 2.70
CA HIS A 147 -10.64 0.51 2.41
C HIS A 147 -12.09 0.69 1.92
N ARG A 148 -12.62 1.92 1.91
CA ARG A 148 -13.90 2.24 1.24
C ARG A 148 -13.75 2.50 -0.25
N ALA A 149 -12.51 2.58 -0.77
CA ALA A 149 -12.26 2.77 -2.19
C ALA A 149 -12.85 1.62 -3.03
N LEU A 150 -13.52 1.97 -4.14
CA LEU A 150 -14.11 0.97 -5.02
C LEU A 150 -13.02 0.08 -5.63
N GLY A 151 -13.24 -1.24 -5.57
CA GLY A 151 -12.31 -2.24 -6.10
C GLY A 151 -11.39 -2.85 -5.05
N ILE A 152 -11.26 -2.25 -3.87
CA ILE A 152 -10.61 -2.88 -2.71
C ILE A 152 -11.58 -3.91 -2.11
N ASN A 153 -11.08 -5.13 -1.84
CA ASN A 153 -11.89 -6.27 -1.41
C ASN A 153 -11.49 -6.86 -0.07
N LEU A 154 -10.25 -6.63 0.36
CA LEU A 154 -9.74 -7.08 1.64
C LEU A 154 -9.10 -5.89 2.35
N ALA A 155 -9.17 -5.92 3.68
CA ALA A 155 -8.41 -5.02 4.53
C ALA A 155 -7.24 -5.77 5.16
N SER A 156 -6.09 -5.11 5.20
CA SER A 156 -4.86 -5.61 5.81
C SER A 156 -4.39 -4.62 6.88
N VAL A 157 -3.81 -5.17 7.95
CA VAL A 157 -3.13 -4.41 9.01
C VAL A 157 -1.83 -5.12 9.34
N HIS A 158 -0.83 -4.34 9.75
CA HIS A 158 0.47 -4.82 10.18
C HIS A 158 0.58 -4.59 11.70
N ILE A 159 1.45 -5.34 12.37
CA ILE A 159 1.65 -5.19 13.81
C ILE A 159 3.11 -5.45 14.15
N TYR A 160 3.84 -4.40 14.49
CA TYR A 160 5.21 -4.48 14.95
C TYR A 160 5.34 -3.80 16.31
N SER A 161 4.71 -4.39 17.33
CA SER A 161 4.60 -3.75 18.65
C SER A 161 5.96 -3.39 19.25
N ASP A 162 7.00 -4.20 19.01
CA ASP A 162 8.38 -3.99 19.42
C ASP A 162 9.02 -2.77 18.73
N THR A 163 8.73 -2.59 17.43
CA THR A 163 9.26 -1.49 16.63
C THR A 163 8.51 -0.19 16.87
N TRP A 164 7.19 -0.26 17.04
CA TRP A 164 6.33 0.91 17.23
C TRP A 164 6.33 1.43 18.67
N LEU A 165 6.68 0.57 19.65
CA LEU A 165 6.78 0.93 21.07
C LEU A 165 8.18 0.60 21.63
N PRO A 166 9.28 1.18 21.08
CA PRO A 166 10.66 0.74 21.34
C PRO A 166 11.16 1.00 22.78
N HIS A 167 10.36 1.68 23.61
CA HIS A 167 10.68 2.02 25.00
C HIS A 167 9.61 1.54 25.99
N SER A 168 8.71 0.65 25.55
CA SER A 168 7.66 0.08 26.40
C SER A 168 8.07 -1.26 27.03
N VAL A 169 7.31 -1.71 28.03
CA VAL A 169 7.50 -3.02 28.68
C VAL A 169 6.59 -4.08 28.04
N GLU A 170 6.88 -5.36 28.23
CA GLU A 170 6.15 -6.50 27.62
C GLU A 170 4.62 -6.39 27.76
N ASP A 171 4.12 -6.05 28.95
CA ASP A 171 2.69 -5.88 29.20
C ASP A 171 2.05 -4.78 28.31
N SER A 172 2.80 -3.72 27.98
CA SER A 172 2.34 -2.65 27.09
C SER A 172 2.20 -3.12 25.64
N HIS A 173 3.08 -4.03 25.19
CA HIS A 173 2.97 -4.63 23.86
C HIS A 173 1.71 -5.50 23.75
N LEU A 174 1.43 -6.35 24.74
CA LEU A 174 0.22 -7.17 24.77
C LEU A 174 -1.05 -6.31 24.85
N GLN A 175 -1.05 -5.27 25.67
CA GLN A 175 -2.18 -4.35 25.75
C GLN A 175 -2.43 -3.63 24.42
N PHE A 176 -1.36 -3.17 23.74
CA PHE A 176 -1.47 -2.56 22.42
C PHE A 176 -2.05 -3.53 21.40
N VAL A 177 -1.52 -4.75 21.29
CA VAL A 177 -2.02 -5.77 20.34
C VAL A 177 -3.50 -6.07 20.58
N ASN A 178 -3.93 -6.19 21.84
CA ASN A 178 -5.33 -6.42 22.16
C ASN A 178 -6.25 -5.27 21.73
N THR A 179 -5.80 -4.01 21.90
CA THR A 179 -6.57 -2.84 21.45
C THR A 179 -6.56 -2.70 19.93
N TRP A 180 -5.42 -3.00 19.28
CA TRP A 180 -5.26 -2.89 17.83
C TRP A 180 -6.08 -3.92 17.03
N MET A 181 -6.34 -5.09 17.63
CA MET A 181 -7.07 -6.20 17.00
C MET A 181 -8.59 -6.18 17.22
N GLN A 182 -9.12 -5.19 17.96
CA GLN A 182 -10.57 -5.02 18.20
C GLN A 182 -11.25 -4.25 17.08
#